data_AF-A0A9W4JZW6-F1
#
_entry.id   AF-A0A9W4JZW6-F1
#
_cell.length_a   1.000
_cell.length_b   1.000
_cell.length_c   1.000
_cell.angle_alpha   90.00
_cell.angle_beta   90.00
_cell.angle_gamma   90.00
#
_symmetry.space_group_name_H-M   'P 1'
#
loop_
_entity.id
_entity.type
_entity.pdbx_description
1 polymer ?
#
loop_
_entity_poly.entity_id
_entity_poly.type
_entity_poly.pdbx_seq_one_letter_code
_entity_poly.pdbx_strand_id
1 'polypeptide(L)'
;MNKFVGTTDTFVVRYWTKNNIPPVAARYLGAPIHPIRPKIVHMLAHRDKNTLWWRVSVNKLLPYKRVVRSWCARRVRIAFEEALRQQGLDRLGKRIPESSAQKNLTGSMEIYIQVPCVVQSFEDIRKDANKVMAELMAHQSAQESAAPNAQTPR
;
A
#
# COMPACT_ATOMS: atom_id res chain seq x y z
N MET A 1 9.92 -13.62 5.74
CA MET A 1 9.14 -12.63 4.96
C MET A 1 9.00 -11.38 5.80
N ASN A 2 9.69 -10.29 5.45
CA ASN A 2 9.61 -9.05 6.21
C ASN A 2 8.24 -8.41 5.98
N LYS A 3 7.44 -8.37 7.05
CA LYS A 3 6.06 -7.87 7.04
C LYS A 3 5.95 -6.77 8.07
N PHE A 4 5.52 -5.60 7.63
CA PHE A 4 5.15 -4.50 8.52
C PHE A 4 3.62 -4.49 8.68
N VAL A 5 3.16 -4.24 9.90
CA VAL A 5 1.73 -4.06 10.19
C VAL A 5 1.57 -2.79 11.02
N GLY A 6 0.96 -1.77 10.43
CA GLY A 6 0.54 -0.55 11.12
C GLY A 6 -0.94 -0.63 11.43
N THR A 7 -1.35 -0.28 12.64
CA THR A 7 -2.75 -0.29 13.06
C THR A 7 -3.12 1.07 13.62
N THR A 8 -4.20 1.64 13.10
CA THR A 8 -4.86 2.83 13.63
C THR A 8 -6.34 2.53 13.83
N ASP A 9 -7.06 3.46 14.43
CA ASP A 9 -8.50 3.34 14.63
C ASP A 9 -9.25 3.35 13.29
N THR A 10 -8.69 4.03 12.28
CA THR A 10 -9.32 4.20 10.96
C THR A 10 -8.97 3.12 9.96
N PHE A 11 -7.77 2.54 10.03
CA PHE A 11 -7.34 1.49 9.10
C PHE A 11 -6.20 0.63 9.64
N VAL A 12 -6.05 -0.54 9.04
CA VAL A 12 -4.92 -1.43 9.24
C VAL A 12 -4.11 -1.50 7.95
N VAL A 13 -2.82 -1.21 8.02
CA VAL A 13 -1.88 -1.31 6.90
C VAL A 13 -1.08 -2.59 7.05
N ARG A 14 -0.99 -3.36 5.97
CA ARG A 14 -0.08 -4.49 5.85
C ARG A 14 0.87 -4.21 4.70
N TYR A 15 2.16 -4.25 4.97
CA TYR A 15 3.19 -4.02 3.97
C TYR A 15 4.13 -5.21 3.88
N TRP A 16 4.53 -5.53 2.66
CA TRP A 16 5.54 -6.52 2.32
C TRP A 16 6.55 -5.91 1.37
N THR A 17 7.84 -6.16 1.60
CA THR A 17 8.92 -5.66 0.74
C THR A 17 8.89 -6.26 -0.67
N LYS A 18 8.28 -7.44 -0.84
CA LYS A 18 8.11 -8.09 -2.15
C LYS A 18 6.75 -7.74 -2.75
N ASN A 19 6.72 -7.56 -4.07
CA ASN A 19 5.48 -7.37 -4.83
C ASN A 19 4.68 -8.68 -4.84
N ASN A 20 3.59 -8.72 -4.07
CA ASN A 20 2.71 -9.87 -3.97
C ASN A 20 1.51 -9.72 -4.90
N ILE A 21 1.00 -10.84 -5.39
CA ILE A 21 -0.21 -10.86 -6.20
C ILE A 21 -1.40 -10.46 -5.31
N PRO A 22 -2.19 -9.42 -5.68
CA PRO A 22 -3.35 -9.04 -4.90
C PRO A 22 -4.38 -10.19 -4.84
N PRO A 23 -5.02 -10.45 -3.69
CA PRO A 23 -6.06 -11.48 -3.54
C PRO A 23 -7.16 -11.49 -4.62
N VAL A 24 -7.56 -10.31 -5.13
CA VAL A 24 -8.54 -10.22 -6.23
C VAL A 24 -7.99 -10.83 -7.52
N ALA A 25 -6.74 -10.53 -7.86
CA ALA A 25 -6.10 -11.11 -9.03
C ALA A 25 -5.84 -12.62 -8.84
N ALA A 26 -5.39 -13.02 -7.64
CA ALA A 26 -5.14 -14.42 -7.30
C ALA A 26 -6.38 -15.31 -7.51
N ARG A 27 -7.58 -14.82 -7.17
CA ARG A 27 -8.85 -15.52 -7.41
C ARG A 27 -9.03 -15.91 -8.88
N TYR A 28 -8.76 -15.00 -9.79
CA TYR A 28 -8.96 -15.24 -11.23
C TYR A 28 -7.81 -16.03 -11.85
N LEU A 29 -6.60 -15.91 -11.32
CA LEU A 29 -5.48 -16.76 -11.76
C LEU A 29 -5.74 -18.24 -11.46
N GLY A 30 -6.34 -18.53 -10.31
CA GLY A 30 -6.74 -19.88 -9.90
C GLY A 30 -7.98 -20.43 -10.62
N ALA A 31 -8.64 -19.65 -11.48
CA ALA A 31 -9.81 -20.06 -12.25
C ALA A 31 -9.49 -20.02 -13.76
N PRO A 32 -8.93 -21.10 -14.35
CA PRO A 32 -8.41 -21.10 -15.72
C PRO A 32 -9.39 -20.66 -16.79
N ILE A 33 -10.69 -20.98 -16.61
CA ILE A 33 -11.76 -20.75 -17.58
C ILE A 33 -12.33 -19.32 -17.49
N HIS A 34 -11.96 -18.55 -16.47
CA HIS A 34 -12.58 -17.25 -16.25
C HIS A 34 -12.20 -16.23 -17.35
N PRO A 35 -13.16 -15.57 -18.01
CA PRO A 35 -12.90 -14.73 -19.19
C PRO A 35 -11.97 -13.54 -18.92
N ILE A 36 -11.93 -13.02 -17.69
CA ILE A 36 -11.02 -11.93 -17.31
C ILE A 36 -9.55 -12.37 -17.13
N ARG A 37 -9.29 -13.68 -17.03
CA ARG A 37 -7.97 -14.21 -16.64
C ARG A 37 -6.85 -13.80 -17.61
N PRO A 38 -7.00 -13.88 -18.96
CA PRO A 38 -5.94 -13.47 -19.89
C PRO A 38 -5.49 -12.02 -19.65
N LYS A 39 -6.44 -11.11 -19.39
CA LYS A 39 -6.15 -9.72 -19.06
C LYS A 39 -5.36 -9.57 -17.75
N ILE A 40 -5.70 -10.33 -16.72
CA ILE A 40 -5.00 -10.28 -15.42
C ILE A 40 -3.59 -10.84 -15.53
N VAL A 41 -3.40 -11.96 -16.24
CA VAL A 41 -2.08 -12.54 -16.50
C VAL A 41 -1.20 -11.53 -17.23
N HIS A 42 -1.72 -10.93 -18.30
CA HIS A 42 -1.00 -9.89 -19.04
C HIS A 42 -0.66 -8.68 -18.15
N MET A 43 -1.63 -8.16 -17.39
CA MET A 43 -1.40 -7.03 -16.49
C MET A 43 -0.32 -7.33 -15.44
N LEU A 44 -0.29 -8.52 -14.86
CA LEU A 44 0.72 -8.89 -13.87
C LEU A 44 2.11 -9.11 -14.49
N ALA A 45 2.18 -9.64 -15.70
CA ALA A 45 3.44 -9.84 -16.41
C ALA A 45 4.14 -8.50 -16.74
N HIS A 46 3.35 -7.46 -17.08
CA HIS A 46 3.86 -6.16 -17.53
C HIS A 46 3.89 -5.08 -16.43
N ARG A 47 3.50 -5.41 -15.20
CA ARG A 47 3.47 -4.41 -14.12
C ARG A 47 4.89 -4.15 -13.60
N ASP A 48 5.28 -2.87 -13.54
CA ASP A 48 6.58 -2.45 -13.03
C ASP A 48 6.77 -2.92 -11.58
N LYS A 49 7.75 -3.81 -11.35
CA LYS A 49 8.09 -4.36 -10.03
C LYS A 49 8.86 -3.35 -9.16
N ASN A 50 9.42 -2.31 -9.76
CA ASN A 50 10.13 -1.25 -9.04
C ASN A 50 9.19 -0.17 -8.47
N THR A 51 7.90 -0.50 -8.33
CA THR A 51 6.86 0.39 -7.78
C THR A 51 6.18 -0.24 -6.57
N LEU A 52 5.62 0.62 -5.73
CA LEU A 52 4.72 0.24 -4.66
C LEU A 52 3.37 -0.18 -5.23
N TRP A 53 3.03 -1.45 -5.04
CA TRP A 53 1.72 -1.98 -5.39
C TRP A 53 0.80 -1.88 -4.19
N TRP A 54 0.01 -0.81 -4.14
CA TRP A 54 -0.89 -0.61 -3.01
C TRP A 54 -2.37 -0.57 -3.40
N ARG A 55 -3.21 -0.90 -2.43
CA ARG A 55 -4.67 -0.86 -2.58
C ARG A 55 -5.36 -0.54 -1.26
N VAL A 56 -6.58 -0.03 -1.39
CA VAL A 56 -7.49 0.18 -0.26
C VAL A 56 -8.64 -0.83 -0.34
N SER A 57 -8.82 -1.60 0.73
CA SER A 57 -9.84 -2.61 0.91
C SER A 57 -10.97 -2.08 1.79
N VAL A 58 -12.20 -2.23 1.32
CA VAL A 58 -13.44 -1.79 1.99
C VAL A 58 -14.22 -2.95 2.60
N ASN A 59 -13.60 -4.12 2.80
CA ASN A 59 -14.29 -5.34 3.20
C ASN A 59 -15.04 -5.20 4.54
N LYS A 60 -14.50 -4.43 5.50
CA LYS A 60 -15.18 -4.17 6.78
C LYS A 60 -16.37 -3.20 6.65
N LEU A 61 -16.48 -2.49 5.53
CA LEU A 61 -17.57 -1.56 5.25
C LEU A 61 -18.66 -2.18 4.35
N LEU A 62 -18.61 -3.48 4.05
CA LEU A 62 -19.62 -4.16 3.23
C LEU A 62 -21.07 -3.91 3.69
N PRO A 63 -21.40 -3.85 5.00
CA PRO A 63 -22.75 -3.55 5.47
C PRO A 63 -23.25 -2.14 5.10
N TYR A 64 -22.35 -1.19 4.86
CA TYR A 64 -22.71 0.20 4.55
C TYR A 64 -23.08 0.38 3.09
N LYS A 65 -23.87 1.42 2.78
CA LYS A 65 -24.21 1.78 1.39
C LYS A 65 -22.96 2.03 0.54
N ARG A 66 -23.07 1.75 -0.77
CA ARG A 66 -21.97 1.92 -1.75
C ARG A 66 -21.34 3.32 -1.70
N VAL A 67 -22.16 4.36 -1.53
CA VAL A 67 -21.71 5.76 -1.44
C VAL A 67 -20.75 5.94 -0.25
N VAL A 68 -21.11 5.42 0.92
CA VAL A 68 -20.27 5.49 2.13
C VAL A 68 -18.94 4.75 1.93
N ARG A 69 -18.97 3.55 1.34
CA ARG A 69 -17.75 2.77 1.04
C ARG A 69 -16.83 3.53 0.07
N SER A 70 -17.38 4.10 -0.99
CA SER A 70 -16.63 4.87 -1.98
C SER A 70 -16.02 6.12 -1.37
N TRP A 71 -16.80 6.84 -0.56
CA TRP A 71 -16.38 8.04 0.15
C TRP A 71 -15.23 7.77 1.13
N CYS A 72 -15.35 6.74 1.98
CA CYS A 72 -14.26 6.35 2.90
C CYS A 72 -12.99 5.95 2.13
N ALA A 73 -13.14 5.11 1.09
CA ALA A 73 -11.99 4.69 0.29
C ALA A 73 -11.31 5.86 -0.43
N ARG A 74 -12.06 6.86 -0.90
CA ARG A 74 -11.49 8.06 -1.50
C ARG A 74 -10.68 8.85 -0.49
N ARG A 75 -11.22 9.11 0.70
CA ARG A 75 -10.54 9.85 1.77
C ARG A 75 -9.24 9.17 2.18
N VAL A 76 -9.27 7.85 2.41
CA VAL A 76 -8.08 7.09 2.75
C VAL A 76 -7.04 7.13 1.62
N ARG A 77 -7.43 7.00 0.34
CA ARG A 77 -6.46 7.12 -0.77
C ARG A 77 -5.79 8.49 -0.80
N ILE A 78 -6.56 9.56 -0.67
CA ILE A 78 -6.02 10.94 -0.68
C ILE A 78 -5.05 11.12 0.49
N ALA A 79 -5.44 10.71 1.70
CA ALA A 79 -4.58 10.82 2.88
C ALA A 79 -3.26 10.05 2.73
N PHE A 80 -3.28 8.85 2.15
CA PHE A 80 -2.05 8.08 1.88
C PHE A 80 -1.20 8.68 0.75
N GLU A 81 -1.80 9.21 -0.30
CA GLU A 81 -1.05 9.92 -1.34
C GLU A 81 -0.38 11.18 -0.78
N GLU A 82 -1.06 11.93 0.08
CA GLU A 82 -0.48 13.07 0.79
C GLU A 82 0.66 12.64 1.73
N ALA A 83 0.47 11.58 2.51
CA ALA A 83 1.49 11.04 3.40
C ALA A 83 2.74 10.57 2.62
N LEU A 84 2.56 9.91 1.47
CA LEU A 84 3.67 9.51 0.60
C LEU A 84 4.43 10.73 0.07
N ARG A 85 3.72 11.76 -0.39
CA ARG A 85 4.36 13.00 -0.88
C ARG A 85 5.13 13.73 0.21
N GLN A 86 4.62 13.75 1.44
CA GLN A 86 5.33 14.33 2.59
C GLN A 86 6.64 13.60 2.88
N GLN A 87 6.70 12.29 2.60
CA GLN A 87 7.93 11.48 2.67
C GLN A 87 8.78 11.55 1.41
N GLY A 88 8.41 12.38 0.43
CA GLY A 88 9.18 12.56 -0.80
C GLY A 88 8.96 11.51 -1.89
N LEU A 89 7.85 10.79 -1.80
CA LEU A 89 7.49 9.71 -2.69
C LEU A 89 6.27 10.10 -3.53
N ASP A 90 6.27 9.69 -4.79
CA ASP A 90 5.10 9.75 -5.66
C ASP A 90 4.06 8.69 -5.23
N ARG A 91 2.84 8.78 -5.78
CA ARG A 91 1.74 7.82 -5.57
C ARG A 91 2.12 6.36 -5.86
N LEU A 92 3.16 6.13 -6.67
CA LEU A 92 3.68 4.80 -7.02
C LEU A 92 4.86 4.36 -6.12
N GLY A 93 5.20 5.13 -5.08
CA GLY A 93 6.35 4.88 -4.22
C GLY A 93 7.70 5.22 -4.86
N LYS A 94 7.73 5.84 -6.05
CA LYS A 94 8.98 6.33 -6.65
C LYS A 94 9.41 7.62 -5.96
N ARG A 95 10.71 7.82 -5.76
CA ARG A 95 11.26 9.08 -5.28
C ARG A 95 10.91 10.21 -6.24
N ILE A 96 10.50 11.34 -5.69
CA ILE A 96 10.35 12.59 -6.43
C ILE A 96 11.76 13.21 -6.60
N PRO A 97 12.20 13.53 -7.83
CA PRO A 97 13.45 14.24 -8.05
C PRO A 97 13.35 15.58 -7.29
N GLU A 98 14.39 15.96 -6.53
CA GLU A 98 14.42 17.08 -5.57
C GLU A 98 13.94 16.79 -4.15
N SER A 99 13.33 15.64 -3.88
CA SER A 99 12.91 15.30 -2.52
C SER A 99 14.02 14.65 -1.67
N SER A 100 13.87 14.71 -0.35
CA SER A 100 14.77 14.11 0.66
C SER A 100 14.71 12.59 0.75
N ALA A 101 13.74 11.94 0.08
CA ALA A 101 13.58 10.48 0.10
C ALA A 101 14.85 9.78 -0.39
N GLN A 102 15.48 8.93 0.43
CA GLN A 102 16.75 8.30 0.05
C GLN A 102 16.58 7.24 -1.05
N LYS A 103 15.42 6.56 -1.10
CA LYS A 103 15.16 5.44 -2.02
C LYS A 103 13.68 5.32 -2.40
N ASN A 104 13.42 4.54 -3.45
CA ASN A 104 12.05 4.16 -3.82
C ASN A 104 11.45 3.21 -2.78
N LEU A 105 10.18 3.40 -2.47
CA LEU A 105 9.36 2.44 -1.74
C LEU A 105 8.76 1.45 -2.75
N THR A 106 9.15 0.18 -2.65
CA THR A 106 8.69 -0.90 -3.54
C THR A 106 7.95 -1.97 -2.77
N GLY A 107 7.44 -2.99 -3.45
CA GLY A 107 6.72 -4.09 -2.81
C GLY A 107 5.20 -3.92 -2.83
N SER A 108 4.51 -4.43 -1.81
CA SER A 108 3.05 -4.44 -1.77
C SER A 108 2.49 -3.94 -0.46
N MET A 109 1.43 -3.14 -0.55
CA MET A 109 0.75 -2.57 0.61
C MET A 109 -0.77 -2.76 0.51
N GLU A 110 -1.37 -3.29 1.56
CA GLU A 110 -2.82 -3.42 1.67
C GLU A 110 -3.33 -2.61 2.84
N ILE A 111 -4.23 -1.67 2.55
CA ILE A 111 -4.86 -0.83 3.55
C ILE A 111 -6.28 -1.34 3.75
N TYR A 112 -6.63 -1.72 4.97
CA TYR A 112 -7.95 -2.21 5.34
C TYR A 112 -8.67 -1.13 6.14
N ILE A 113 -9.70 -0.52 5.55
CA ILE A 113 -10.49 0.49 6.25
C ILE A 113 -11.26 -0.18 7.39
N GLN A 114 -11.23 0.43 8.57
CA GLN A 114 -12.03 0.06 9.72
C GLN A 114 -13.32 0.91 9.80
N VAL A 115 -14.31 0.40 10.53
CA VAL A 115 -15.62 1.06 10.68
C VAL A 115 -15.52 2.51 11.22
N PRO A 116 -14.63 2.85 12.18
CA PRO A 116 -14.51 4.22 12.68
C PRO A 116 -14.21 5.28 11.61
N CYS A 117 -13.60 4.90 10.48
CA CYS A 117 -13.33 5.79 9.34
C CYS A 117 -14.60 6.48 8.78
N VAL A 118 -15.78 5.90 9.01
CA VAL A 118 -17.06 6.46 8.52
C VAL A 118 -17.41 7.77 9.24
N VAL A 119 -17.09 7.89 10.52
CA VAL A 119 -17.49 9.05 11.34
C VAL A 119 -16.34 10.01 11.63
N GLN A 120 -15.10 9.54 11.53
CA GLN A 120 -13.93 10.38 11.82
C GLN A 120 -13.74 11.52 10.81
N SER A 121 -13.12 12.60 11.28
CA SER A 121 -12.78 13.77 10.47
C SER A 121 -11.68 13.44 9.45
N PHE A 122 -11.55 14.23 8.39
CA PHE A 122 -10.49 13.98 7.39
C PHE A 122 -9.11 14.30 7.94
N GLU A 123 -9.01 15.25 8.87
CA GLU A 123 -7.77 15.60 9.53
C GLU A 123 -7.22 14.43 10.36
N ASP A 124 -8.09 13.71 11.06
CA ASP A 124 -7.69 12.54 11.86
C ASP A 124 -7.21 11.39 10.97
N ILE A 125 -7.93 11.11 9.87
CA ILE A 125 -7.48 10.12 8.85
C ILE A 125 -6.10 10.51 8.29
N ARG A 126 -5.85 11.79 8.05
CA ARG A 126 -4.56 12.28 7.56
C ARG A 126 -3.45 12.12 8.60
N LYS A 127 -3.72 12.45 9.87
CA LYS A 127 -2.79 12.23 10.99
C LYS A 127 -2.43 10.75 11.12
N ASP A 128 -3.43 9.87 11.07
CA ASP A 128 -3.24 8.42 11.09
C ASP A 128 -2.36 7.94 9.93
N ALA A 129 -2.61 8.46 8.71
CA ALA A 129 -1.86 8.05 7.52
C ALA A 129 -0.40 8.47 7.62
N ASN A 130 -0.15 9.69 8.07
CA ASN A 130 1.19 10.22 8.31
C ASN A 130 1.95 9.42 9.36
N LYS A 131 1.30 9.12 10.48
CA LYS A 131 1.88 8.32 11.56
C LYS A 131 2.31 6.94 11.05
N VAL A 132 1.40 6.22 10.40
CA VAL A 132 1.71 4.87 9.88
C VAL A 132 2.79 4.91 8.80
N MET A 133 2.80 5.94 7.95
CA MET A 133 3.84 6.07 6.93
C MET A 133 5.22 6.32 7.57
N ALA A 134 5.29 7.18 8.59
CA ALA A 134 6.53 7.42 9.32
C ALA A 134 7.06 6.14 10.00
N GLU A 135 6.17 5.38 10.65
CA GLU A 135 6.50 4.08 11.26
C GLU A 135 6.99 3.07 10.21
N LEU A 136 6.35 3.02 9.04
CA LEU A 136 6.76 2.14 7.93
C LEU A 136 8.17 2.52 7.43
N MET A 137 8.44 3.81 7.24
CA MET A 137 9.73 4.29 6.77
C MET A 137 10.84 3.98 7.79
N ALA A 138 10.59 4.22 9.08
CA ALA A 138 11.52 3.86 10.15
C ALA A 138 11.81 2.33 10.17
N HIS A 139 10.78 1.51 9.98
CA HIS A 139 10.95 0.06 9.87
C HIS A 139 11.75 -0.34 8.62
N GLN A 140 11.61 0.36 7.49
CA GLN A 140 12.42 0.10 6.30
C GLN A 140 13.91 0.43 6.53
N SER A 141 14.20 1.55 7.19
CA SER A 141 15.58 1.94 7.52
C SER A 141 16.24 0.98 8.51
N ALA A 142 15.51 0.54 9.54
CA ALA A 142 16.03 -0.42 10.52
C ALA A 142 16.35 -1.80 9.90
N GLN A 143 15.50 -2.27 8.98
CA GLN A 143 15.73 -3.53 8.27
C GLN A 143 16.92 -3.47 7.32
N GLU A 144 17.25 -2.29 6.81
CA GLU A 144 18.42 -2.10 5.95
C GLU A 144 19.72 -2.11 6.75
N SER A 145 19.74 -1.49 7.93
CA SER A 145 20.90 -1.59 8.84
C SER A 145 21.15 -3.02 9.33
N ALA A 146 20.13 -3.87 9.37
CA ALA A 146 20.23 -5.28 9.77
C ALA A 146 20.68 -6.22 8.64
N ALA A 147 20.77 -5.75 7.38
CA ALA A 147 21.20 -6.53 6.23
C ALA A 147 22.55 -6.03 5.68
N PRO A 148 23.68 -6.27 6.36
CA PRO A 148 24.99 -5.91 5.83
C PRO A 148 25.43 -6.86 4.70
N ASN A 149 25.82 -6.26 3.58
CA ASN A 149 26.71 -6.75 2.51
C ASN A 149 26.47 -8.16 1.92
N ALA A 150 25.75 -8.21 0.79
CA ALA A 150 26.08 -9.13 -0.29
C ALA A 150 26.82 -8.36 -1.40
N GLN A 151 28.09 -8.03 -1.14
CA GLN A 151 29.02 -7.63 -2.19
C GLN A 151 29.44 -8.90 -2.94
N THR A 152 28.98 -9.06 -4.18
CA THR A 152 29.53 -10.07 -5.09
C THR A 152 30.73 -9.45 -5.81
N PRO A 153 31.97 -9.95 -5.63
CA PRO A 153 33.09 -9.56 -6.47
C PRO A 153 32.89 -10.15 -7.87
N ARG A 154 33.46 -9.41 -8.84
CA ARG A 154 33.40 -9.64 -10.30
C ARG A 154 33.84 -11.03 -10.73
#